data_AF-A0A6J7SRZ5-F1
#
_entry.id   AF-A0A6J7SRZ5-F1
#
_cell.length_a   1.000
_cell.length_b   1.000
_cell.length_c   1.000
_cell.angle_alpha   90.00
_cell.angle_beta   90.00
_cell.angle_gamma   90.00
#
_symmetry.space_group_name_H-M   'P 1'
#
loop_
_entity.id
_entity.type
_entity.pdbx_description
1 polymer ?
#
loop_
_entity_poly.entity_id
_entity_poly.type
_entity_poly.pdbx_seq_one_letter_code
_entity_poly.pdbx_strand_id
1 'polypeptide(L)' 'MPRSEGRLTRWVASVGGSSSDLLDSVRACLDNDLDTPRALALIDAAADSGADVTSAAALLGVELHTAVGPR' A
#
# COMPACT_ATOMS: atom_id res chain seq x y z
N MET A 1 9.27 -9.18 13.50
CA MET A 1 8.43 -8.00 13.80
C MET A 1 7.01 -8.27 13.29
N PRO A 2 6.09 -8.74 14.14
CA PRO A 2 4.78 -9.25 13.69
C PRO A 2 3.86 -8.21 13.03
N ARG A 3 3.97 -6.94 13.46
CA ARG A 3 3.16 -5.84 12.92
C ARG A 3 3.45 -5.54 11.45
N SER A 4 4.73 -5.48 11.08
CA SER A 4 5.15 -5.15 9.71
C SER A 4 4.83 -6.28 8.73
N GLU A 5 4.97 -7.52 9.18
CA GLU A 5 4.59 -8.71 8.41
C GLU A 5 3.09 -8.71 8.10
N GLY A 6 2.24 -8.54 9.11
CA GLY A 6 0.78 -8.51 8.90
C GLY A 6 0.33 -7.37 7.97
N ARG A 7 1.01 -6.23 8.03
CA ARG A 7 0.79 -5.12 7.08
C ARG A 7 1.15 -5.52 5.66
N LEU A 8 2.35 -6.07 5.43
CA LEU A 8 2.80 -6.48 4.11
C LEU A 8 1.89 -7.56 3.52
N THR A 9 1.48 -8.56 4.31
CA THR A 9 0.53 -9.59 3.86
C THR A 9 -0.77 -8.97 3.36
N ARG A 10 -1.29 -7.97 4.07
CA ARG A 10 -2.53 -7.28 3.69
C ARG A 10 -2.38 -6.47 2.40
N TRP A 11 -1.26 -5.78 2.25
CA TRP A 11 -0.98 -5.01 1.03
C TRP A 11 -0.80 -5.92 -0.18
N VAL A 12 -0.07 -7.03 -0.04
CA VAL A 12 0.06 -8.04 -1.12
C VAL A 12 -1.29 -8.62 -1.52
N ALA A 13 -2.19 -8.85 -0.56
CA ALA A 13 -3.53 -9.35 -0.84
C ALA A 13 -4.42 -8.35 -1.61
N SER A 14 -4.05 -7.06 -1.66
CA SER A 14 -4.82 -6.03 -2.36
C SER A 14 -4.39 -5.84 -3.82
N VAL A 15 -3.30 -6.48 -4.27
CA VAL A 15 -2.84 -6.45 -5.67
C VAL A 15 -3.93 -6.98 -6.61
N GLY A 16 -4.27 -6.19 -7.64
CA GLY A 16 -5.39 -6.47 -8.54
C GLY A 16 -6.76 -6.04 -8.01
N GLY A 17 -6.80 -5.33 -6.88
CA GLY A 17 -8.00 -4.73 -6.31
C GLY A 17 -8.57 -3.55 -7.10
N SER A 18 -9.49 -2.81 -6.48
CA SER A 18 -10.15 -1.69 -7.15
C SER A 18 -9.23 -0.47 -7.31
N SER A 19 -9.43 0.31 -8.39
CA SER A 19 -8.74 1.59 -8.58
C SER A 19 -9.18 2.60 -7.50
N SER A 20 -8.25 3.45 -7.05
CA SER A 20 -8.54 4.52 -6.09
C SER A 20 -7.63 5.73 -6.29
N ASP A 21 -8.03 6.89 -5.77
CA ASP A 21 -7.24 8.13 -5.75
C ASP A 21 -6.18 8.14 -4.62
N LEU A 22 -5.84 6.96 -4.08
CA LEU A 22 -4.89 6.79 -2.98
C LEU A 22 -3.52 7.38 -3.32
N LEU A 23 -3.06 7.21 -4.56
CA LEU A 23 -1.72 7.60 -4.97
C LEU A 23 -1.47 9.10 -4.76
N ASP A 24 -2.43 9.95 -5.11
CA ASP A 24 -2.30 11.40 -4.95
C ASP A 24 -2.40 11.82 -3.49
N SER A 25 -3.23 11.13 -2.70
CA SER A 25 -3.31 11.34 -1.25
C SER A 25 -1.99 10.99 -0.54
N VAL A 26 -1.33 9.91 -0.97
CA VAL A 26 -0.02 9.50 -0.44
C VAL A 26 1.06 10.50 -0.85
N ARG A 27 1.07 10.97 -2.11
CA ARG A 27 1.99 12.04 -2.54
C ARG A 27 1.84 13.30 -1.71
N ALA A 28 0.61 13.75 -1.46
CA ALA A 28 0.36 14.93 -0.63
C ALA A 28 0.90 14.78 0.80
N CYS A 29 0.87 13.56 1.37
CA CYS A 29 1.49 13.29 2.67
C CYS A 29 3.02 13.34 2.59
N LEU A 30 3.61 12.76 1.55
CA LEU A 30 5.06 12.75 1.38
C LEU A 30 5.62 14.15 1.05
N ASP A 31 4.90 14.95 0.29
CA ASP A 31 5.23 16.36 0.01
C ASP A 31 5.11 17.23 1.28
N ASN A 32 4.22 16.85 2.20
CA ASN A 32 4.08 17.47 3.52
C ASN A 32 5.10 16.89 4.52
N ASP A 33 6.37 17.23 4.33
CA ASP A 33 7.48 16.89 5.23
C ASP A 33 7.67 15.38 5.46
N LEU A 34 7.53 14.58 4.40
CA LEU A 34 7.66 13.12 4.46
C LEU A 34 6.79 12.51 5.58
N ASP A 35 5.52 12.90 5.67
CA ASP A 35 4.55 12.35 6.63
C ASP A 35 4.22 10.88 6.31
N THR A 36 5.20 10.02 6.60
CA THR A 36 5.15 8.57 6.42
C THR A 36 4.15 7.91 7.37
N PRO A 37 3.95 8.35 8.64
CA PRO A 37 2.89 7.78 9.47
C PRO A 37 1.50 7.92 8.82
N ARG A 38 1.18 9.10 8.26
CA ARG A 38 -0.10 9.31 7.58
C ARG A 38 -0.17 8.57 6.25
N ALA A 39 0.90 8.59 5.45
CA ALA A 39 0.96 7.81 4.21
C ALA A 39 0.70 6.32 4.46
N LEU A 40 1.34 5.73 5.48
CA LEU A 40 1.15 4.34 5.86
C LEU A 40 -0.28 4.05 6.32
N ALA A 41 -0.90 4.96 7.07
CA ALA A 41 -2.29 4.80 7.52
C ALA A 41 -3.29 4.83 6.35
N LEU A 42 -3.06 5.69 5.35
CA LEU A 42 -3.88 5.73 4.13
C LEU A 42 -3.77 4.44 3.32
N ILE A 43 -2.54 3.93 3.15
CA ILE A 43 -2.30 2.67 2.44
C ILE A 43 -2.96 1.49 3.18
N ASP A 44 -2.82 1.43 4.52
CA ASP A 44 -3.48 0.40 5.34
C ASP A 44 -5.01 0.43 5.13
N ALA A 45 -5.62 1.62 5.22
CA ALA A 45 -7.06 1.77 5.07
C ALA A 45 -7.57 1.41 3.66
N ALA A 46 -6.79 1.73 2.63
CA ALA A 46 -7.13 1.38 1.24
C ALA A 46 -6.99 -0.12 0.97
N ALA A 47 -5.95 -0.76 1.51
CA ALA A 47 -5.81 -2.21 1.42
C ALA A 47 -6.98 -2.92 2.14
N ASP A 48 -7.38 -2.44 3.32
CA ASP A 48 -8.54 -2.95 4.07
C ASP A 48 -9.88 -2.74 3.33
N SER A 49 -9.98 -1.73 2.45
CA SER A 49 -11.17 -1.50 1.61
C SER A 49 -11.14 -2.26 0.27
N GLY A 50 -10.10 -3.04 0.00
CA GLY A 50 -9.95 -3.82 -1.23
C GLY A 50 -9.45 -3.02 -2.44
N ALA A 51 -8.89 -1.83 -2.21
CA ALA A 51 -8.23 -1.07 -3.25
C ALA A 51 -6.82 -1.61 -3.53
N ASP A 52 -6.40 -1.56 -4.79
CA ASP A 52 -5.03 -1.88 -5.16
C ASP A 52 -4.08 -0.78 -4.65
N VAL A 53 -3.13 -1.17 -3.79
CA VAL A 53 -2.16 -0.24 -3.19
C VAL A 53 -0.77 -0.32 -3.80
N THR A 54 -0.57 -1.09 -4.87
CA THR A 54 0.73 -1.35 -5.50
C THR A 54 1.48 -0.06 -5.83
N SER A 55 0.83 0.87 -6.53
CA SER A 55 1.45 2.14 -6.93
C SER A 55 1.82 3.01 -5.73
N ALA A 56 1.03 3.00 -4.67
CA ALA A 56 1.29 3.78 -3.46
C ALA A 56 2.42 3.18 -2.61
N ALA A 57 2.46 1.85 -2.48
CA ALA A 57 3.55 1.14 -1.81
C ALA A 57 4.89 1.36 -2.52
N ALA A 58 4.89 1.41 -3.86
CA ALA A 58 6.10 1.68 -4.65
C ALA A 58 6.71 3.06 -4.37
N LEU A 59 5.91 4.08 -4.02
CA LEU A 59 6.44 5.39 -3.59
C LEU A 59 7.28 5.30 -2.31
N LEU A 60 7.00 4.30 -1.47
CA LEU A 60 7.76 4.02 -0.25
C LEU A 60 8.93 3.03 -0.49
N GLY A 61 9.19 2.66 -1.75
CA GLY A 61 10.19 1.67 -2.11
C GLY A 61 9.79 0.23 -1.81
N VAL A 62 8.50 -0.04 -1.62
CA VAL A 62 7.97 -1.38 -1.35
C VAL A 62 7.33 -1.93 -2.63
N GLU A 63 7.99 -2.91 -3.24
CA GLU A 63 7.46 -3.61 -4.41
C GLU A 63 6.52 -4.74 -3.97
N LEU A 64 5.24 -4.65 -4.35
CA LEU A 64 4.27 -5.70 -4.10
C LEU A 64 4.20 -6.62 -5.31
N HIS A 65 4.65 -7.86 -5.13
CA HIS A 65 4.58 -8.91 -6.12
C HIS A 65 3.63 -9.99 -5.60
N THR A 66 2.70 -10.42 -6.46
CA THR A 66 1.95 -11.65 -6.18
C THR A 66 2.90 -12.84 -6.25
N ALA A 67 2.76 -13.79 -5.33
CA ALA A 67 3.57 -15.00 -5.38
C ALA A 67 3.28 -15.75 -6.69
N VAL A 68 4.33 -16.12 -7.43
CA VAL A 68 4.21 -17.01 -8.59
C VAL A 68 3.92 -18.42 -8.06
N GLY A 69 2.64 -18.71 -7.78
CA GLY A 69 2.12 -20.05 -7.53
C GLY A 69 1.61 -20.69 -8.83
N PRO A 70 1.64 -22.04 -8.97
CA PRO A 70 1.24 -22.69 -10.21
C PRO A 70 -0.24 -22.38 -10.50
N ARG A 71 -0.49 -21.95 -11.74
CA ARG A 71 -1.83 -21.78 -12.31
C ARG A 71 -2.47 -23.12 -12.61
#